data_AF-A0AA38H7L8-F1
#
_entry.id   AF-A0AA38H7L8-F1
#
_cell.length_a   1.000
_cell.length_b   1.000
_cell.length_c   1.000
_cell.angle_alpha   90.00
_cell.angle_beta   90.00
_cell.angle_gamma   90.00
#
_symmetry.space_group_name_H-M   'P 1'
#
loop_
_entity.id
_entity.type
_entity.pdbx_description
1 polymer ?
#
loop_
_entity_poly.entity_id
_entity_poly.type
_entity_poly.pdbx_seq_one_letter_code
_entity_poly.pdbx_strand_id
1 'polypeptide(L)'
;MRFTLLTISSLVGSVAARQPYHWLDIVGQFSKDILYPANAAIAASGTYSTFQPDIKGRIDISTALEGDELNVEYVFGLFAQSNASSAQLEPTSLIPTPVAGRLQSLAIQDNVVSLSNIVSFTFFKQNLSIPLQLDAWFVFDRKSGQMSQYDVTFRRWAWFWQEVMSLLMPDLEKENEVTPGRLTQEELLTLHAARRICSLHDTFCSDATLKQYNSTSQCLDFLTGNRTFGAAWALGQDTTGCRYMHTTLLKNRPAEHCPNIGPSGGKMCVVRNYTQVVTKQMYEHTFIAPASNSPESLEGISASSETELLKVGMLLVGPFAVGWFPSIAILYFFLLWLSAIVTRAILLRTSKAFVRLSWSQQRTCVVYVLSTVYTSVALGLQLAAFPTAWYSYSVSSVGCIRLAGVVITGLYIFEMIHREAIRLPLLIHHLLTIFAIVWVVFCLDQVQHPSLITTAEVWLFQATLEQVVFLGLLSYRLGWPTRFTKSCLGPGAMVSFVLKVGAAIWLLVIWGTKQRTYREPTDIAFSVILWFTIPCLLAAQAWGAWVCCQIAWSVDKKKRGGASSKRRAAENRSDDSLESQPHTASGTREQVALAQIPMPEGAGSFRLNVESFDTGR
;
A
#
# COMPACT_ATOMS: atom_id res chain seq x y z
N MET A 1 -28.26 18.30 4.27
CA MET A 1 -28.69 16.88 4.38
C MET A 1 -28.25 16.02 3.20
N ARG A 2 -28.60 16.33 1.94
CA ARG A 2 -28.15 15.54 0.76
C ARG A 2 -26.63 15.53 0.53
N PHE A 3 -25.95 16.65 0.80
CA PHE A 3 -24.48 16.73 0.71
C PHE A 3 -23.80 15.89 1.80
N THR A 4 -24.35 15.90 3.02
CA THR A 4 -23.89 15.09 4.15
C THR A 4 -23.98 13.59 3.86
N LEU A 5 -25.09 13.14 3.25
CA LEU A 5 -25.29 11.75 2.82
C LEU A 5 -24.29 11.30 1.74
N LEU A 6 -23.95 12.16 0.77
CA LEU A 6 -22.94 11.86 -0.26
C LEU A 6 -21.51 11.74 0.29
N THR A 7 -21.14 12.54 1.29
CA THR A 7 -19.88 12.37 2.03
C THR A 7 -19.85 11.06 2.83
N ILE A 8 -20.97 10.66 3.44
CA ILE A 8 -21.05 9.39 4.18
C ILE A 8 -20.93 8.20 3.22
N SER A 9 -21.57 8.24 2.05
CA SER A 9 -21.48 7.17 1.04
C SER A 9 -20.07 7.01 0.45
N SER A 10 -19.30 8.09 0.30
CA SER A 10 -17.90 8.04 -0.16
C SER A 10 -16.93 7.55 0.94
N LEU A 11 -17.21 7.87 2.21
CA LEU A 11 -16.53 7.26 3.36
C LEU A 11 -16.82 5.77 3.47
N VAL A 12 -18.04 5.31 3.20
CA VAL A 12 -18.41 3.88 3.21
C VAL A 12 -17.74 3.11 2.06
N GLY A 13 -17.57 3.71 0.87
CA GLY A 13 -16.80 3.10 -0.22
C GLY A 13 -15.31 2.88 0.09
N SER A 14 -14.77 3.68 1.02
CA SER A 14 -13.38 3.54 1.51
C SER A 14 -13.21 2.36 2.48
N VAL A 15 -14.31 1.85 3.04
CA VAL A 15 -14.33 0.64 3.90
C VAL A 15 -14.23 -0.65 3.08
N ALA A 16 -14.43 -0.57 1.75
CA ALA A 16 -14.30 -1.70 0.83
C ALA A 16 -12.90 -1.85 0.22
N ALA A 17 -11.90 -1.07 0.64
CA ALA A 17 -10.51 -1.50 0.50
C ALA A 17 -10.39 -2.80 1.30
N ARG A 18 -10.12 -3.94 0.64
CA ARG A 18 -10.13 -5.27 1.26
C ARG A 18 -9.29 -5.21 2.54
N GLN A 19 -9.98 -5.16 3.67
CA GLN A 19 -9.33 -5.03 4.96
C GLN A 19 -8.54 -6.31 5.22
N PRO A 20 -7.43 -6.25 5.99
CA PRO A 20 -6.61 -7.43 6.31
C PRO A 20 -7.40 -8.63 6.86
N TYR A 21 -8.59 -8.41 7.42
CA TYR A 21 -9.45 -9.48 7.93
C TYR A 21 -10.00 -10.42 6.83
N HIS A 22 -10.11 -10.00 5.57
CA HIS A 22 -10.59 -10.89 4.51
C HIS A 22 -9.63 -12.08 4.30
N TRP A 23 -8.32 -11.84 4.40
CA TRP A 23 -7.33 -12.92 4.36
C TRP A 23 -7.41 -13.83 5.59
N LEU A 24 -7.78 -13.27 6.75
CA LEU A 24 -8.05 -14.06 7.95
C LEU A 24 -9.24 -15.02 7.73
N ASP A 25 -10.31 -14.57 7.09
CA ASP A 25 -11.48 -15.42 6.79
C ASP A 25 -11.11 -16.54 5.82
N ILE A 26 -10.40 -16.23 4.74
CA ILE A 26 -9.93 -17.24 3.77
C ILE A 26 -9.03 -18.27 4.44
N VAL A 27 -8.04 -17.83 5.21
CA VAL A 27 -7.10 -18.73 5.89
C VAL A 27 -7.77 -19.51 7.01
N GLY A 28 -8.76 -18.92 7.68
CA GLY A 28 -9.60 -19.59 8.66
C GLY A 28 -10.44 -20.69 8.03
N GLN A 29 -10.97 -20.48 6.82
CA GLN A 29 -11.69 -21.51 6.07
C GLN A 29 -10.74 -22.59 5.56
N PHE A 30 -9.61 -22.22 4.95
CA PHE A 30 -8.57 -23.15 4.53
C PHE A 30 -8.11 -24.06 5.67
N SER A 31 -7.90 -23.50 6.87
CA SER A 31 -7.49 -24.27 8.05
C SER A 31 -8.54 -25.28 8.51
N LYS A 32 -9.82 -25.08 8.19
CA LYS A 32 -10.89 -26.07 8.43
C LYS A 32 -10.97 -27.09 7.30
N ASP A 33 -10.77 -26.64 6.06
CA ASP A 33 -10.87 -27.46 4.86
C ASP A 33 -9.79 -28.56 4.81
N ILE A 34 -8.61 -28.31 5.39
CA ILE A 34 -7.54 -29.32 5.50
C ILE A 34 -7.84 -30.42 6.54
N LEU A 35 -8.86 -30.25 7.38
CA LEU A 35 -9.23 -31.21 8.41
C LEU A 35 -10.28 -32.20 7.90
N TYR A 36 -10.25 -33.42 8.42
CA TYR A 36 -11.28 -34.41 8.18
C TYR A 36 -12.62 -34.01 8.84
N PRO A 37 -13.78 -34.21 8.18
CA PRO A 37 -13.98 -34.88 6.88
C PRO A 37 -13.94 -33.95 5.66
N ALA A 38 -13.72 -32.65 5.83
CA ALA A 38 -13.77 -31.67 4.73
C ALA A 38 -12.70 -31.96 3.67
N ASN A 39 -11.49 -32.29 4.10
CA ASN A 39 -10.38 -32.63 3.19
C ASN A 39 -10.73 -33.78 2.23
N ALA A 40 -11.40 -34.83 2.73
CA ALA A 40 -11.79 -35.97 1.91
C ALA A 40 -12.84 -35.60 0.85
N ALA A 41 -13.78 -34.71 1.19
CA ALA A 41 -14.77 -34.23 0.24
C ALA A 41 -14.13 -33.36 -0.87
N ILE A 42 -13.18 -32.50 -0.50
CA ILE A 42 -12.46 -31.63 -1.45
C ILE A 42 -11.52 -32.46 -2.34
N ALA A 43 -10.82 -33.44 -1.78
CA ALA A 43 -10.00 -34.36 -2.55
C ALA A 43 -10.83 -35.12 -3.60
N ALA A 44 -12.06 -35.51 -3.26
CA ALA A 44 -12.97 -36.20 -4.17
C ALA A 44 -13.55 -35.29 -5.26
N SER A 45 -13.66 -33.97 -5.03
CA SER A 45 -14.12 -33.02 -6.06
C SER A 45 -13.04 -32.67 -7.08
N GLY A 46 -11.76 -32.89 -6.73
CA GLY A 46 -10.60 -32.56 -7.58
C GLY A 46 -10.38 -31.06 -7.81
N THR A 47 -11.15 -30.19 -7.16
CA THR A 47 -11.11 -28.74 -7.36
C THR A 47 -11.25 -27.99 -6.04
N TYR A 48 -10.53 -26.87 -5.90
CA TYR A 48 -10.59 -26.02 -4.71
C TYR A 48 -10.55 -24.55 -5.10
N SER A 49 -11.64 -23.82 -4.84
CA SER A 49 -11.85 -22.46 -5.36
C SER A 49 -10.85 -21.43 -4.84
N THR A 50 -10.24 -21.68 -3.67
CA THR A 50 -9.22 -20.79 -3.11
C THR A 50 -7.91 -20.86 -3.88
N PHE A 51 -7.62 -21.92 -4.64
CA PHE A 51 -6.38 -22.01 -5.43
C PHE A 51 -6.53 -21.35 -6.79
N GLN A 52 -5.47 -20.68 -7.25
CA GLN A 52 -5.34 -20.31 -8.65
C GLN A 52 -5.00 -21.56 -9.50
N PRO A 53 -5.41 -21.61 -10.78
CA PRO A 53 -5.13 -22.76 -11.66
C PRO A 53 -3.62 -23.11 -11.76
N ASP A 54 -2.75 -22.11 -11.72
CA ASP A 54 -1.29 -22.23 -11.85
C ASP A 54 -0.54 -22.17 -10.51
N ILE A 55 -1.24 -22.39 -9.39
CA ILE A 55 -0.69 -22.30 -8.04
C ILE A 55 0.63 -23.08 -7.87
N LYS A 56 1.59 -22.44 -7.17
CA LYS A 56 2.89 -23.02 -6.84
C LYS A 56 2.98 -23.32 -5.34
N GLY A 57 3.00 -24.60 -4.99
CA GLY A 57 3.09 -25.07 -3.61
C GLY A 57 4.40 -25.77 -3.31
N ARG A 58 4.93 -25.62 -2.09
CA ARG A 58 6.03 -26.45 -1.58
C ARG A 58 5.71 -26.99 -0.21
N ILE A 59 6.06 -28.25 0.00
CA ILE A 59 6.02 -28.91 1.29
C ILE A 59 7.44 -29.40 1.59
N ASP A 60 8.02 -28.94 2.69
CA ASP A 60 9.44 -29.12 3.04
C ASP A 60 9.90 -30.60 3.04
N ILE A 61 9.05 -31.51 3.53
CA ILE A 61 9.36 -32.93 3.64
C ILE A 61 9.20 -33.72 2.33
N SER A 62 8.60 -33.13 1.29
CA SER A 62 8.29 -33.83 0.03
C SER A 62 8.84 -33.13 -1.20
N THR A 63 8.06 -32.25 -1.85
CA THR A 63 8.38 -31.67 -3.16
C THR A 63 7.64 -30.36 -3.43
N ALA A 64 8.05 -29.73 -4.53
CA ALA A 64 7.32 -28.69 -5.23
C ALA A 64 6.12 -29.28 -5.99
N LEU A 65 4.98 -28.59 -5.92
CA LEU A 65 3.72 -28.92 -6.56
C LEU A 65 3.32 -27.76 -7.47
N GLU A 66 2.98 -28.06 -8.72
CA GLU A 66 2.63 -27.05 -9.73
C GLU A 66 1.25 -27.36 -10.31
N GLY A 67 0.36 -26.36 -10.30
CA GLY A 67 -1.02 -26.48 -10.79
C GLY A 67 -2.01 -26.89 -9.69
N ASP A 68 -3.25 -26.46 -9.84
CA ASP A 68 -4.31 -26.66 -8.85
C ASP A 68 -4.64 -28.14 -8.59
N GLU A 69 -4.76 -28.96 -9.63
CA GLU A 69 -5.10 -30.38 -9.51
C GLU A 69 -4.13 -31.12 -8.56
N LEU A 70 -2.82 -30.98 -8.80
CA LEU A 70 -1.81 -31.64 -8.00
C LEU A 70 -1.78 -31.10 -6.56
N ASN A 71 -1.99 -29.79 -6.40
CA ASN A 71 -2.06 -29.18 -5.07
C ASN A 71 -3.28 -29.66 -4.29
N VAL A 72 -4.45 -29.81 -4.92
CA VAL A 72 -5.66 -30.35 -4.27
C VAL A 72 -5.43 -31.79 -3.79
N GLU A 73 -4.84 -32.63 -4.63
CA GLU A 73 -4.56 -34.03 -4.28
C GLU A 73 -3.60 -34.15 -3.09
N TYR A 74 -2.54 -33.36 -3.06
CA TYR A 74 -1.54 -33.47 -2.01
C TYR A 74 -1.95 -32.81 -0.71
N VAL A 75 -2.59 -31.64 -0.78
CA VAL A 75 -3.00 -30.89 0.42
C VAL A 75 -4.19 -31.58 1.10
N PHE A 76 -5.16 -32.06 0.32
CA PHE A 76 -6.38 -32.64 0.86
C PHE A 76 -6.41 -34.17 0.78
N GLY A 77 -6.01 -34.74 -0.36
CA GLY A 77 -6.14 -36.18 -0.66
C GLY A 77 -5.15 -37.07 0.09
N LEU A 78 -3.90 -36.62 0.29
CA LEU A 78 -2.88 -37.40 0.99
C LEU A 78 -3.34 -37.84 2.39
N PHE A 79 -4.08 -36.97 3.05
CA PHE A 79 -4.58 -37.15 4.41
C PHE A 79 -6.07 -37.53 4.48
N ALA A 80 -6.71 -37.81 3.34
CA ALA A 80 -8.13 -38.15 3.25
C ALA A 80 -8.41 -39.64 3.54
N GLN A 81 -7.69 -40.24 4.49
CA GLN A 81 -7.81 -41.67 4.76
C GLN A 81 -9.17 -42.06 5.37
N SER A 82 -9.41 -43.38 5.37
CA SER A 82 -10.62 -44.04 5.84
C SER A 82 -11.11 -43.47 7.17
N ASN A 83 -12.42 -43.29 7.25
CA ASN A 83 -13.11 -42.81 8.43
C ASN A 83 -12.89 -43.73 9.65
N ALA A 84 -13.15 -43.20 10.84
CA ALA A 84 -12.97 -43.92 12.10
C ALA A 84 -13.73 -45.25 12.20
N SER A 85 -14.72 -45.53 11.33
CA SER A 85 -15.50 -46.77 11.31
C SER A 85 -14.97 -47.84 10.35
N SER A 86 -14.14 -47.48 9.37
CA SER A 86 -13.49 -48.43 8.45
C SER A 86 -12.01 -48.67 8.78
N ALA A 87 -11.39 -47.78 9.55
CA ALA A 87 -9.98 -47.87 9.93
C ALA A 87 -9.59 -49.16 10.68
N GLN A 88 -10.51 -49.78 11.41
CA GLN A 88 -10.25 -51.02 12.18
C GLN A 88 -10.14 -52.25 11.28
N LEU A 89 -10.69 -52.19 10.06
CA LEU A 89 -10.66 -53.27 9.08
C LEU A 89 -9.46 -53.16 8.12
N GLU A 90 -8.85 -51.98 8.03
CA GLU A 90 -7.69 -51.73 7.16
C GLU A 90 -6.37 -52.04 7.89
N PRO A 91 -5.29 -52.35 7.16
CA PRO A 91 -3.93 -52.37 7.72
C PRO A 91 -3.57 -51.04 8.38
N THR A 92 -2.63 -51.07 9.33
CA THR A 92 -2.14 -49.86 9.98
C THR A 92 -1.61 -48.87 8.95
N SER A 93 -2.04 -47.62 9.03
CA SER A 93 -1.54 -46.56 8.16
C SER A 93 -0.32 -45.88 8.75
N LEU A 94 0.66 -45.56 7.90
CA LEU A 94 1.81 -44.72 8.28
C LEU A 94 1.53 -43.22 8.07
N ILE A 95 0.39 -42.87 7.47
CA ILE A 95 -0.02 -41.48 7.21
C ILE A 95 -1.26 -41.19 8.06
N PRO A 96 -1.17 -40.27 9.04
CA PRO A 96 -2.30 -39.96 9.90
C PRO A 96 -3.31 -39.02 9.23
N THR A 97 -4.50 -38.93 9.82
CA THR A 97 -5.56 -38.00 9.38
C THR A 97 -5.62 -36.76 10.29
N PRO A 98 -5.54 -35.53 9.77
CA PRO A 98 -5.72 -34.32 10.56
C PRO A 98 -7.20 -34.16 10.95
N VAL A 99 -7.50 -34.06 12.25
CA VAL A 99 -8.89 -34.02 12.74
C VAL A 99 -9.23 -32.72 13.48
N ALA A 100 -8.23 -32.00 13.97
CA ALA A 100 -8.41 -30.73 14.67
C ALA A 100 -7.20 -29.84 14.42
N GLY A 101 -7.41 -28.52 14.43
CA GLY A 101 -6.35 -27.54 14.24
C GLY A 101 -6.56 -26.34 15.16
N ARG A 102 -5.46 -25.77 15.64
CA ARG A 102 -5.45 -24.51 16.41
C ARG A 102 -4.39 -23.57 15.87
N LEU A 103 -4.84 -22.37 15.49
CA LEU A 103 -3.96 -21.27 15.12
C LEU A 103 -3.14 -20.82 16.35
N GLN A 104 -1.82 -20.90 16.22
CA GLN A 104 -0.86 -20.53 17.26
C GLN A 104 -0.37 -19.09 17.07
N SER A 105 -0.03 -18.74 15.82
CA SER A 105 0.39 -17.40 15.47
C SER A 105 -0.03 -17.07 14.04
N LEU A 106 -0.29 -15.80 13.79
CA LEU A 106 -0.71 -15.28 12.50
C LEU A 106 -0.14 -13.89 12.30
N ALA A 107 0.47 -13.66 11.15
CA ALA A 107 0.81 -12.34 10.65
C ALA A 107 0.19 -12.18 9.26
N ILE A 108 -0.63 -11.15 9.11
CA ILE A 108 -1.16 -10.74 7.81
C ILE A 108 -0.55 -9.39 7.52
N GLN A 109 0.18 -9.32 6.42
CA GLN A 109 0.73 -8.08 5.92
C GLN A 109 0.45 -8.02 4.43
N ASP A 110 -0.44 -7.10 4.06
CA ASP A 110 -0.92 -6.95 2.69
C ASP A 110 -1.56 -8.26 2.16
N ASN A 111 -1.09 -8.84 1.05
CA ASN A 111 -1.59 -10.08 0.45
C ASN A 111 -0.78 -11.32 0.86
N VAL A 112 0.14 -11.17 1.82
CA VAL A 112 0.96 -12.25 2.34
C VAL A 112 0.48 -12.62 3.73
N VAL A 113 0.25 -13.92 3.94
CA VAL A 113 -0.12 -14.48 5.23
C VAL A 113 0.96 -15.44 5.69
N SER A 114 1.50 -15.21 6.88
CA SER A 114 2.35 -16.16 7.58
C SER A 114 1.59 -16.69 8.79
N LEU A 115 1.53 -18.00 8.94
CA LEU A 115 0.84 -18.63 10.05
C LEU A 115 1.63 -19.78 10.65
N SER A 116 1.29 -20.08 11.89
CA SER A 116 1.66 -21.32 12.57
C SER A 116 0.41 -21.96 13.14
N ASN A 117 0.17 -23.21 12.77
CA ASN A 117 -0.95 -24.02 13.20
C ASN A 117 -0.45 -25.27 13.93
N ILE A 118 -1.07 -25.62 15.05
CA ILE A 118 -0.91 -26.95 15.65
C ILE A 118 -2.08 -27.80 15.18
N VAL A 119 -1.78 -28.87 14.45
CA VAL A 119 -2.76 -29.81 13.90
C VAL A 119 -2.66 -31.13 14.66
N SER A 120 -3.79 -31.64 15.14
CA SER A 120 -3.89 -32.97 15.74
C SER A 120 -4.06 -34.00 14.64
N PHE A 121 -3.03 -34.83 14.47
CA PHE A 121 -3.01 -35.94 13.53
C PHE A 121 -3.39 -37.24 14.25
N THR A 122 -4.35 -37.97 13.70
CA THR A 122 -4.93 -39.16 14.32
C THR A 122 -4.72 -40.40 13.47
N PHE A 123 -4.19 -41.45 14.12
CA PHE A 123 -4.18 -42.82 13.62
C PHE A 123 -5.41 -43.53 14.18
N PHE A 124 -6.49 -43.59 13.38
CA PHE A 124 -7.79 -44.06 13.86
C PHE A 124 -7.78 -45.51 14.36
N LYS A 125 -7.00 -46.40 13.73
CA LYS A 125 -6.89 -47.81 14.15
C LYS A 125 -6.31 -47.95 15.55
N GLN A 126 -5.27 -47.17 15.85
CA GLN A 126 -4.60 -47.15 17.14
C GLN A 126 -5.31 -46.28 18.19
N ASN A 127 -6.33 -45.51 17.79
CA ASN A 127 -6.91 -44.45 18.61
C ASN A 127 -5.84 -43.50 19.19
N LEU A 128 -4.82 -43.19 18.38
CA LEU A 128 -3.66 -42.39 18.76
C LEU A 128 -3.74 -41.03 18.08
N SER A 129 -3.74 -39.94 18.87
CA SER A 129 -3.74 -38.57 18.34
C SER A 129 -2.50 -37.82 18.83
N ILE A 130 -1.71 -37.29 17.90
CA ILE A 130 -0.44 -36.62 18.18
C ILE A 130 -0.46 -35.23 17.52
N PRO A 131 -0.16 -34.15 18.27
CA PRO A 131 -0.10 -32.81 17.70
C PRO A 131 1.18 -32.61 16.89
N LEU A 132 1.07 -31.90 15.77
CA LEU A 132 2.18 -31.48 14.94
C LEU A 132 2.02 -30.02 14.55
N GLN A 133 3.09 -29.25 14.69
CA GLN A 133 3.10 -27.85 14.30
C GLN A 133 3.45 -27.71 12.81
N LEU A 134 2.62 -26.99 12.08
CA LEU A 134 2.80 -26.61 10.69
C LEU A 134 3.00 -25.10 10.60
N ASP A 135 4.08 -24.67 9.98
CA ASP A 135 4.29 -23.27 9.65
C ASP A 135 4.06 -23.08 8.15
N ALA A 136 3.31 -22.06 7.78
CA ALA A 136 2.95 -21.82 6.39
C ALA A 136 3.07 -20.35 6.02
N TRP A 137 3.45 -20.11 4.77
CA TRP A 137 3.37 -18.81 4.10
C TRP A 137 2.47 -18.95 2.89
N PHE A 138 1.56 -17.98 2.72
CA PHE A 138 0.64 -17.88 1.60
C PHE A 138 0.78 -16.53 0.94
N VAL A 139 0.74 -16.49 -0.38
CA VAL A 139 0.54 -15.27 -1.16
C VAL A 139 -0.78 -15.40 -1.90
N PHE A 140 -1.60 -14.37 -1.78
CA PHE A 140 -2.88 -14.27 -2.47
C PHE A 140 -2.80 -13.27 -3.61
N ASP A 141 -3.44 -13.58 -4.73
CA ASP A 141 -3.64 -12.59 -5.78
C ASP A 141 -4.68 -11.56 -5.32
N ARG A 142 -4.32 -10.28 -5.43
CA ARG A 142 -5.16 -9.18 -4.95
C ARG A 142 -6.45 -9.05 -5.75
N LYS A 143 -6.48 -9.47 -7.02
CA LYS A 143 -7.65 -9.33 -7.89
C LYS A 143 -8.64 -10.47 -7.65
N SER A 144 -8.21 -11.71 -7.86
CA SER A 144 -9.07 -12.89 -7.72
C SER A 144 -9.36 -13.24 -6.26
N GLY A 145 -8.48 -12.88 -5.33
CA GLY A 145 -8.57 -13.31 -3.93
C GLY A 145 -8.17 -14.77 -3.72
N GLN A 146 -7.61 -15.42 -4.74
CA GLN A 146 -7.15 -16.80 -4.70
C GLN A 146 -5.67 -16.86 -4.31
N MET A 147 -5.26 -17.97 -3.71
CA MET A 147 -3.86 -18.27 -3.38
C MET A 147 -3.08 -18.59 -4.65
N SER A 148 -2.01 -17.85 -4.89
CA SER A 148 -1.12 -18.03 -6.05
C SER A 148 0.12 -18.87 -5.71
N GLN A 149 0.59 -18.80 -4.46
CA GLN A 149 1.69 -19.64 -4.00
C GLN A 149 1.67 -19.88 -2.49
N TYR A 150 2.26 -21.00 -2.09
CA TYR A 150 2.47 -21.31 -0.68
C TYR A 150 3.77 -22.08 -0.41
N ASP A 151 4.21 -22.00 0.84
CA ASP A 151 5.30 -22.80 1.40
C ASP A 151 4.88 -23.32 2.77
N VAL A 152 4.96 -24.63 2.99
CA VAL A 152 4.59 -25.29 4.26
C VAL A 152 5.77 -26.07 4.79
N THR A 153 6.02 -25.91 6.09
CA THR A 153 7.06 -26.62 6.85
C THR A 153 6.45 -27.42 7.99
N PHE A 154 6.80 -28.71 8.08
CA PHE A 154 6.43 -29.60 9.17
C PHE A 154 7.47 -29.44 10.30
N ARG A 155 7.16 -28.61 11.29
CA ARG A 155 8.14 -28.26 12.32
C ARG A 155 8.48 -29.49 13.18
N ARG A 156 9.78 -29.79 13.25
CA ARG A 156 10.36 -30.96 13.97
C ARG A 156 9.87 -32.31 13.43
N TRP A 157 9.59 -32.37 12.13
CA TRP A 157 9.12 -33.60 11.47
C TRP A 157 9.94 -34.85 11.81
N ALA A 158 11.28 -34.78 11.77
CA ALA A 158 12.13 -35.94 12.03
C ALA A 158 11.91 -36.53 13.43
N TRP A 159 11.70 -35.68 14.44
CA TRP A 159 11.42 -36.13 15.80
C TRP A 159 9.99 -36.68 15.91
N PHE A 160 8.99 -35.97 15.37
CA PHE A 160 7.62 -36.47 15.29
C PHE A 160 7.57 -37.86 14.65
N TRP A 161 8.24 -38.03 13.51
CA TRP A 161 8.32 -39.29 12.78
C TRP A 161 8.91 -40.41 13.62
N GLN A 162 10.03 -40.17 14.31
CA GLN A 162 10.68 -41.16 15.17
C GLN A 162 9.77 -41.64 16.31
N GLU A 163 9.11 -40.71 17.00
CA GLU A 163 8.20 -41.02 18.11
C GLU A 163 6.99 -41.82 17.62
N VAL A 164 6.32 -41.32 16.57
CA VAL A 164 5.10 -41.94 16.04
C VAL A 164 5.40 -43.34 15.52
N MET A 165 6.44 -43.51 14.71
CA MET A 165 6.77 -44.82 14.16
C MET A 165 7.09 -45.83 15.26
N SER A 166 7.78 -45.42 16.33
CA SER A 166 8.06 -46.29 17.48
C SER A 166 6.76 -46.79 18.16
N LEU A 167 5.74 -45.94 18.25
CA LEU A 167 4.43 -46.31 18.81
C LEU A 167 3.65 -47.27 17.91
N LEU A 168 3.87 -47.23 16.59
CA LEU A 168 3.19 -48.11 15.64
C LEU A 168 3.87 -49.49 15.49
N MET A 169 5.13 -49.65 15.93
CA MET A 169 5.90 -50.89 15.73
C MET A 169 5.18 -52.17 16.16
N PRO A 170 4.57 -52.27 17.34
CA PRO A 170 3.93 -53.53 17.77
C PRO A 170 2.81 -53.99 16.84
N ASP A 171 2.03 -53.04 16.31
CA ASP A 171 0.97 -53.35 15.34
C ASP A 171 1.56 -53.75 13.98
N LEU A 172 2.62 -53.08 13.53
CA LEU A 172 3.29 -53.44 12.28
C LEU A 172 3.92 -54.84 12.38
N GLU A 173 4.55 -55.20 13.50
CA GLU A 173 5.12 -56.53 13.72
C GLU A 173 4.02 -57.60 13.66
N LYS A 174 2.90 -57.37 14.34
CA LYS A 174 1.74 -58.27 14.36
C LYS A 174 1.12 -58.44 12.98
N GLU A 175 0.84 -57.35 12.27
CA GLU A 175 0.24 -57.38 10.93
C GLU A 175 1.15 -58.02 9.90
N ASN A 176 2.47 -57.92 10.10
CA ASN A 176 3.43 -58.50 9.18
C ASN A 176 3.88 -59.92 9.55
N GLU A 177 3.34 -60.50 10.63
CA GLU A 177 3.72 -61.82 11.15
C GLU A 177 5.22 -61.90 11.47
N VAL A 178 5.79 -60.82 12.00
CA VAL A 178 7.20 -60.70 12.38
C VAL A 178 7.33 -60.83 13.89
N THR A 179 8.25 -61.67 14.36
CA THR A 179 8.58 -61.75 15.80
C THR A 179 9.13 -60.42 16.30
N PRO A 180 8.69 -59.92 17.47
CA PRO A 180 9.15 -58.64 18.00
C PRO A 180 10.67 -58.50 18.06
N GLY A 181 11.19 -57.39 17.55
CA GLY A 181 12.63 -57.07 17.53
C GLY A 181 13.49 -57.88 16.56
N ARG A 182 12.89 -58.73 15.70
CA ARG A 182 13.63 -59.52 14.69
C ARG A 182 14.17 -58.64 13.56
N LEU A 183 13.40 -57.63 13.18
CA LEU A 183 13.76 -56.67 12.14
C LEU A 183 14.06 -55.32 12.79
N THR A 184 14.94 -54.55 12.18
CA THR A 184 15.09 -53.13 12.50
C THR A 184 13.80 -52.37 12.14
N GLN A 185 13.61 -51.21 12.76
CA GLN A 185 12.47 -50.33 12.46
C GLN A 185 12.37 -50.01 10.96
N GLU A 186 13.50 -49.74 10.30
CA GLU A 186 13.54 -49.43 8.87
C GLU A 186 13.12 -50.64 8.00
N GLU A 187 13.64 -51.83 8.29
CA GLU A 187 13.27 -53.06 7.56
C GLU A 187 11.79 -53.39 7.72
N LEU A 188 11.23 -53.22 8.92
CA LEU A 188 9.82 -53.46 9.17
C LEU A 188 8.93 -52.43 8.46
N LEU A 189 9.31 -51.15 8.48
CA LEU A 189 8.60 -50.09 7.74
C LEU A 189 8.65 -50.35 6.23
N THR A 190 9.81 -50.73 5.69
CA THR A 190 9.97 -51.11 4.28
C THR A 190 9.05 -52.29 3.93
N LEU A 191 9.05 -53.36 4.74
CA LEU A 191 8.24 -54.55 4.49
C LEU A 191 6.74 -54.24 4.52
N HIS A 192 6.29 -53.52 5.55
CA HIS A 192 4.89 -53.13 5.70
C HIS A 192 4.44 -52.26 4.51
N ALA A 193 5.24 -51.25 4.18
CA ALA A 193 4.96 -50.37 3.06
C ALA A 193 4.94 -51.12 1.72
N ALA A 194 5.90 -52.01 1.49
CA ALA A 194 5.97 -52.82 0.27
C ALA A 194 4.73 -53.69 0.09
N ARG A 195 4.30 -54.41 1.14
CA ARG A 195 3.07 -55.23 1.09
C ARG A 195 1.84 -54.39 0.75
N ARG A 196 1.72 -53.20 1.36
CA ARG A 196 0.60 -52.30 1.09
C ARG A 196 0.64 -51.75 -0.34
N ILE A 197 1.82 -51.32 -0.81
CA ILE A 197 2.01 -50.84 -2.18
C ILE A 197 1.64 -51.94 -3.19
N CYS A 198 2.14 -53.17 -3.02
CA CYS A 198 1.86 -54.25 -3.96
C CYS A 198 0.38 -54.65 -3.98
N SER A 199 -0.28 -54.70 -2.81
CA SER A 199 -1.72 -54.96 -2.73
C SER A 199 -2.55 -53.88 -3.44
N LEU A 200 -2.20 -52.60 -3.27
CA LEU A 200 -2.92 -51.50 -3.91
C LEU A 200 -2.54 -51.34 -5.39
N HIS A 201 -1.32 -51.72 -5.77
CA HIS A 201 -0.91 -51.85 -7.18
C HIS A 201 -1.79 -52.88 -7.91
N ASP A 202 -1.97 -54.07 -7.35
CA ASP A 202 -2.82 -55.11 -7.94
C ASP A 202 -4.30 -54.68 -8.03
N THR A 203 -4.73 -53.77 -7.15
CA THR A 203 -6.11 -53.26 -7.11
C THR A 203 -6.36 -52.13 -8.12
N PHE A 204 -5.49 -51.11 -8.14
CA PHE A 204 -5.73 -49.86 -8.88
C PHE A 204 -4.89 -49.69 -10.15
N CYS A 205 -3.84 -50.49 -10.32
CA CYS A 205 -2.90 -50.41 -11.44
C CYS A 205 -2.86 -51.74 -12.23
N SER A 206 -3.98 -52.45 -12.27
CA SER A 206 -4.09 -53.77 -12.92
C SER A 206 -4.21 -53.68 -14.44
N ASP A 207 -4.70 -52.55 -14.96
CA ASP A 207 -4.79 -52.28 -16.40
C ASP A 207 -3.41 -52.39 -17.08
N ALA A 208 -3.36 -52.98 -18.27
CA ALA A 208 -2.10 -53.24 -18.98
C ALA A 208 -1.26 -51.97 -19.23
N THR A 209 -1.91 -50.80 -19.34
CA THR A 209 -1.26 -49.50 -19.51
C THR A 209 -0.76 -48.88 -18.21
N LEU A 210 -1.29 -49.31 -17.06
CA LEU A 210 -0.96 -48.79 -15.73
C LEU A 210 -0.13 -49.77 -14.89
N LYS A 211 -0.02 -51.02 -15.33
CA LYS A 211 0.73 -52.08 -14.66
C LYS A 211 2.21 -51.73 -14.57
N GLN A 212 2.70 -51.63 -13.33
CA GLN A 212 4.08 -51.30 -13.00
C GLN A 212 4.96 -52.51 -12.69
N TYR A 213 4.35 -53.58 -12.19
CA TYR A 213 5.01 -54.84 -11.82
C TYR A 213 4.28 -56.00 -12.48
N ASN A 214 5.02 -57.01 -12.93
CA ASN A 214 4.46 -58.20 -13.57
C ASN A 214 3.72 -59.10 -12.59
N SER A 215 4.16 -59.11 -11.33
CA SER A 215 3.60 -59.91 -10.23
C SER A 215 3.83 -59.24 -8.86
N THR A 216 3.03 -59.63 -7.87
CA THR A 216 3.16 -59.19 -6.47
C THR A 216 4.54 -59.52 -5.89
N SER A 217 5.14 -60.67 -6.24
CA SER A 217 6.48 -61.04 -5.78
C SER A 217 7.56 -60.11 -6.33
N GLN A 218 7.52 -59.79 -7.63
CA GLN A 218 8.44 -58.82 -8.24
C GLN A 218 8.33 -57.44 -7.57
N CYS A 219 7.11 -57.02 -7.24
CA CYS A 219 6.88 -55.78 -6.50
C CYS A 219 7.53 -55.80 -5.12
N LEU A 220 7.33 -56.88 -4.34
CA LEU A 220 7.93 -57.04 -3.02
C LEU A 220 9.45 -57.08 -3.09
N ASP A 221 10.03 -57.86 -4.00
CA ASP A 221 11.48 -57.98 -4.17
C ASP A 221 12.12 -56.63 -4.51
N PHE A 222 11.49 -55.85 -5.41
CA PHE A 222 11.96 -54.52 -5.76
C PHE A 222 11.92 -53.55 -4.57
N LEU A 223 10.79 -53.50 -3.86
CA LEU A 223 10.57 -52.52 -2.79
C LEU A 223 11.33 -52.85 -1.49
N THR A 224 11.66 -54.12 -1.26
CA THR A 224 12.40 -54.57 -0.06
C THR A 224 13.88 -54.80 -0.32
N GLY A 225 14.27 -55.17 -1.54
CA GLY A 225 15.66 -55.45 -1.90
C GLY A 225 16.41 -54.27 -2.53
N ASN A 226 15.74 -53.44 -3.34
CA ASN A 226 16.40 -52.39 -4.12
C ASN A 226 16.20 -50.99 -3.54
N ARG A 227 15.32 -50.85 -2.56
CA ARG A 227 14.92 -49.57 -1.97
C ARG A 227 14.87 -49.68 -0.46
N THR A 228 15.14 -48.56 0.19
CA THR A 228 14.93 -48.39 1.63
C THR A 228 13.65 -47.61 1.88
N PHE A 229 13.12 -47.66 3.10
CA PHE A 229 11.97 -46.80 3.46
C PHE A 229 12.33 -45.31 3.33
N GLY A 230 13.57 -44.95 3.66
CA GLY A 230 14.09 -43.59 3.60
C GLY A 230 14.07 -42.90 4.96
N ALA A 231 14.96 -41.91 5.11
CA ALA A 231 14.96 -41.04 6.28
C ALA A 231 13.71 -40.13 6.31
N ALA A 232 13.40 -39.52 7.45
CA ALA A 232 12.20 -38.70 7.62
C ALA A 232 12.07 -37.53 6.61
N TRP A 233 13.18 -37.01 6.08
CA TRP A 233 13.20 -35.95 5.07
C TRP A 233 13.11 -36.47 3.62
N ALA A 234 13.13 -37.79 3.40
CA ALA A 234 13.29 -38.42 2.09
C ALA A 234 11.96 -38.86 1.45
N LEU A 235 10.83 -38.24 1.83
CA LEU A 235 9.51 -38.58 1.28
C LEU A 235 9.28 -38.09 -0.15
N GLY A 236 10.22 -37.30 -0.71
CA GLY A 236 10.27 -36.97 -2.13
C GLY A 236 11.41 -37.64 -2.91
N GLN A 237 12.13 -38.61 -2.30
CA GLN A 237 13.24 -39.32 -2.95
C GLN A 237 12.77 -40.66 -3.53
N ASP A 238 13.65 -41.34 -4.26
CA ASP A 238 13.40 -42.71 -4.75
C ASP A 238 13.49 -43.73 -3.59
N THR A 239 12.45 -43.77 -2.76
CA THR A 239 12.34 -44.59 -1.54
C THR A 239 11.00 -45.33 -1.49
N THR A 240 10.96 -46.42 -0.73
CA THR A 240 9.71 -47.14 -0.46
C THR A 240 8.72 -46.28 0.32
N GLY A 241 9.20 -45.37 1.19
CA GLY A 241 8.36 -44.41 1.91
C GLY A 241 7.67 -43.40 0.99
N CYS A 242 8.37 -42.83 0.00
CA CYS A 242 7.74 -41.98 -1.01
C CYS A 242 6.63 -42.74 -1.76
N ARG A 243 6.90 -43.97 -2.17
CA ARG A 243 5.94 -44.82 -2.89
C ARG A 243 4.71 -45.14 -2.05
N TYR A 244 4.90 -45.39 -0.77
CA TYR A 244 3.80 -45.61 0.17
C TYR A 244 2.90 -44.37 0.27
N MET A 245 3.48 -43.17 0.31
CA MET A 245 2.74 -41.91 0.33
C MET A 245 1.75 -41.79 -0.83
N HIS A 246 2.15 -42.21 -2.02
CA HIS A 246 1.32 -42.17 -3.22
C HIS A 246 0.16 -43.16 -3.24
N THR A 247 0.18 -44.18 -2.39
CA THR A 247 -0.88 -45.20 -2.38
C THR A 247 -2.24 -44.64 -2.03
N THR A 248 -2.30 -43.55 -1.25
CA THR A 248 -3.54 -42.87 -0.85
C THR A 248 -4.21 -42.15 -2.02
N LEU A 249 -3.44 -41.78 -3.06
CA LEU A 249 -3.91 -41.00 -4.20
C LEU A 249 -4.36 -41.88 -5.39
N LEU A 250 -4.03 -43.18 -5.36
CA LEU A 250 -4.34 -44.13 -6.44
C LEU A 250 -5.83 -44.19 -6.76
N LYS A 251 -6.70 -44.15 -5.75
CA LYS A 251 -8.16 -44.25 -5.94
C LYS A 251 -8.72 -43.13 -6.82
N ASN A 252 -8.11 -41.94 -6.77
CA ASN A 252 -8.63 -40.76 -7.45
C ASN A 252 -8.08 -40.65 -8.87
N ARG A 253 -6.77 -40.83 -9.06
CA ARG A 253 -6.10 -40.73 -10.37
C ARG A 253 -5.03 -41.82 -10.56
N PRO A 254 -5.44 -43.08 -10.84
CA PRO A 254 -4.50 -44.18 -11.07
C PRO A 254 -3.45 -43.87 -12.15
N ALA A 255 -3.86 -43.22 -13.25
CA ALA A 255 -2.95 -42.93 -14.36
C ALA A 255 -1.74 -42.06 -13.99
N GLU A 256 -1.91 -41.12 -13.06
CA GLU A 256 -0.81 -40.26 -12.58
C GLU A 256 0.02 -40.92 -11.48
N HIS A 257 -0.64 -41.69 -10.60
CA HIS A 257 -0.03 -42.18 -9.37
C HIS A 257 0.54 -43.59 -9.48
N CYS A 258 0.05 -44.44 -10.40
CA CYS A 258 0.63 -45.76 -10.65
C CYS A 258 2.13 -45.68 -10.97
N PRO A 259 2.61 -44.82 -11.89
CA PRO A 259 4.04 -44.66 -12.13
C PRO A 259 4.85 -44.28 -10.87
N ASN A 260 4.26 -43.48 -9.97
CA ASN A 260 4.93 -43.04 -8.75
C ASN A 260 5.15 -44.18 -7.74
N ILE A 261 4.35 -45.26 -7.79
CA ILE A 261 4.58 -46.46 -6.95
C ILE A 261 5.39 -47.56 -7.66
N GLY A 262 5.62 -47.41 -8.97
CA GLY A 262 6.33 -48.35 -9.83
C GLY A 262 7.85 -48.14 -9.90
N PRO A 263 8.61 -49.02 -10.57
CA PRO A 263 10.08 -48.93 -10.59
C PRO A 263 10.66 -47.60 -11.08
N SER A 264 9.95 -46.88 -11.94
CA SER A 264 10.40 -45.60 -12.49
C SER A 264 10.37 -44.45 -11.48
N GLY A 265 9.53 -44.52 -10.44
CA GLY A 265 9.30 -43.36 -9.57
C GLY A 265 8.35 -42.31 -10.11
N GLY A 266 7.88 -42.48 -11.36
CA GLY A 266 7.13 -41.46 -12.07
C GLY A 266 7.86 -40.12 -12.06
N LYS A 267 7.17 -39.06 -11.66
CA LYS A 267 7.76 -37.71 -11.52
C LYS A 267 8.11 -37.35 -10.07
N MET A 268 7.66 -38.16 -9.11
CA MET A 268 7.65 -37.78 -7.70
C MET A 268 8.68 -38.55 -6.88
N CYS A 269 8.77 -39.87 -7.01
CA CYS A 269 9.68 -40.71 -6.24
C CYS A 269 10.96 -41.03 -7.00
N VAL A 270 11.74 -39.98 -7.28
CA VAL A 270 12.99 -40.05 -8.08
C VAL A 270 14.18 -39.55 -7.27
N VAL A 271 15.39 -39.92 -7.67
CA VAL A 271 16.62 -39.42 -7.05
C VAL A 271 16.74 -37.92 -7.34
N ARG A 272 16.90 -37.10 -6.30
CA ARG A 272 17.07 -35.65 -6.44
C ARG A 272 18.39 -35.17 -5.88
N ASN A 273 18.99 -34.20 -6.56
CA ASN A 273 20.19 -33.53 -6.10
C ASN A 273 19.82 -32.39 -5.13
N TYR A 274 20.40 -32.40 -3.92
CA TYR A 274 20.14 -31.38 -2.90
C TYR A 274 20.38 -29.95 -3.42
N THR A 275 21.53 -29.71 -4.05
CA THR A 275 21.90 -28.38 -4.57
C THR A 275 20.86 -27.88 -5.58
N GLN A 276 20.44 -28.72 -6.52
CA GLN A 276 19.42 -28.35 -7.50
C GLN A 276 18.08 -28.04 -6.84
N VAL A 277 17.66 -28.82 -5.83
CA VAL A 277 16.40 -28.60 -5.10
C VAL A 277 16.41 -27.26 -4.38
N VAL A 278 17.52 -26.88 -3.74
CA VAL A 278 17.59 -25.61 -2.98
C VAL A 278 17.84 -24.38 -3.85
N THR A 279 18.51 -24.54 -5.00
CA THR A 279 18.79 -23.40 -5.91
C THR A 279 17.69 -23.16 -6.95
N LYS A 280 16.78 -24.10 -7.18
CA LYS A 280 15.68 -23.92 -8.13
C LYS A 280 14.74 -22.82 -7.63
N GLN A 281 14.69 -21.70 -8.35
CA GLN A 281 13.70 -20.66 -8.10
C GLN A 281 12.31 -21.16 -8.54
N MET A 282 11.41 -21.33 -7.58
CA MET A 282 10.04 -21.80 -7.82
C MET A 282 9.01 -20.67 -7.77
N TYR A 283 9.25 -19.67 -6.92
CA TYR A 283 8.29 -18.63 -6.62
C TYR A 283 8.54 -17.39 -7.47
N GLU A 284 7.43 -16.83 -7.96
CA GLU A 284 7.42 -15.57 -8.70
C GLU A 284 7.28 -14.37 -7.75
N HIS A 285 6.65 -14.58 -6.58
CA HIS A 285 6.46 -13.55 -5.56
C HIS A 285 7.22 -13.85 -4.27
N THR A 286 7.54 -12.79 -3.53
CA THR A 286 8.16 -12.88 -2.19
C THR A 286 7.12 -13.24 -1.12
N PHE A 287 7.53 -14.02 -0.11
CA PHE A 287 6.76 -14.26 1.11
C PHE A 287 7.00 -13.21 2.21
N ILE A 288 7.68 -12.12 1.88
CA ILE A 288 7.93 -11.00 2.79
C ILE A 288 7.20 -9.77 2.24
N ALA A 289 6.34 -9.20 3.06
CA ALA A 289 5.65 -7.96 2.75
C ALA A 289 6.38 -6.72 3.33
N PRO A 290 6.19 -5.52 2.78
CA PRO A 290 5.37 -5.22 1.60
C PRO A 290 6.02 -5.79 0.33
N ALA A 291 5.23 -6.51 -0.47
CA ALA A 291 5.68 -7.07 -1.73
C ALA A 291 5.71 -5.96 -2.79
N SER A 292 6.71 -5.08 -2.75
CA SER A 292 6.83 -3.98 -3.74
C SER A 292 7.32 -4.43 -5.12
N ASN A 293 7.29 -5.72 -5.42
CA ASN A 293 8.12 -6.30 -6.47
C ASN A 293 7.26 -7.04 -7.50
N SER A 294 6.25 -6.38 -8.09
CA SER A 294 5.86 -6.80 -9.44
C SER A 294 6.96 -6.29 -10.39
N PRO A 295 7.52 -7.13 -11.29
CA PRO A 295 8.56 -6.70 -12.23
C PRO A 295 8.17 -5.47 -13.05
N GLU A 296 6.86 -5.30 -13.31
CA GLU A 296 6.28 -4.17 -14.05
C GLU A 296 6.35 -2.84 -13.27
N SER A 297 6.27 -2.87 -11.94
CA SER A 297 6.32 -1.66 -11.08
C SER A 297 7.74 -1.08 -10.92
N LEU A 298 8.77 -1.91 -11.17
CA LEU A 298 10.17 -1.55 -11.04
C LEU A 298 10.85 -1.27 -12.39
N GLU A 299 10.09 -1.29 -13.49
CA GLU A 299 10.64 -1.07 -14.83
C GLU A 299 11.27 0.32 -14.97
N GLY A 300 12.58 0.35 -15.22
CA GLY A 300 13.39 1.56 -15.35
C GLY A 300 13.91 2.14 -14.03
N ILE A 301 13.72 1.44 -12.91
CA ILE A 301 14.23 1.83 -11.59
C ILE A 301 15.63 1.20 -11.38
N SER A 302 16.57 1.96 -10.80
CA SER A 302 17.91 1.45 -10.48
C SER A 302 17.89 0.50 -9.26
N ALA A 303 18.80 -0.46 -9.19
CA ALA A 303 18.91 -1.40 -8.05
C ALA A 303 19.14 -0.68 -6.70
N SER A 304 19.85 0.46 -6.70
CA SER A 304 20.00 1.29 -5.51
C SER A 304 18.68 1.93 -5.07
N SER A 305 17.88 2.40 -6.03
CA SER A 305 16.54 2.94 -5.75
C SER A 305 15.60 1.85 -5.23
N GLU A 306 15.69 0.63 -5.75
CA GLU A 306 14.88 -0.51 -5.29
C GLU A 306 15.13 -0.82 -3.81
N THR A 307 16.39 -0.87 -3.40
CA THR A 307 16.77 -1.08 -1.99
C THR A 307 16.22 0.02 -1.08
N GLU A 308 16.26 1.28 -1.53
CA GLU A 308 15.70 2.41 -0.80
C GLU A 308 14.17 2.37 -0.73
N LEU A 309 13.49 1.95 -1.81
CA LEU A 309 12.04 1.78 -1.84
C LEU A 309 11.58 0.70 -0.85
N LEU A 310 12.32 -0.40 -0.70
CA LEU A 310 12.06 -1.40 0.33
C LEU A 310 12.12 -0.79 1.73
N LYS A 311 13.13 0.04 2.01
CA LYS A 311 13.22 0.78 3.30
C LYS A 311 12.05 1.73 3.48
N VAL A 312 11.62 2.43 2.43
CA VAL A 312 10.44 3.32 2.47
C VAL A 312 9.17 2.53 2.79
N GLY A 313 8.99 1.35 2.18
CA GLY A 313 7.89 0.42 2.46
C GLY A 313 7.85 -0.04 3.91
N MET A 314 9.02 -0.27 4.52
CA MET A 314 9.14 -0.60 5.95
C MET A 314 8.88 0.60 6.88
N LEU A 315 8.99 1.83 6.37
CA LEU A 315 8.76 3.08 7.10
C LEU A 315 7.32 3.60 6.97
N LEU A 316 6.40 2.84 6.37
CA LEU A 316 5.01 3.29 6.20
C LEU A 316 4.26 3.35 7.54
N VAL A 317 4.43 4.49 8.21
CA VAL A 317 3.54 5.04 9.21
C VAL A 317 2.30 5.54 8.46
N GLY A 318 1.27 4.71 8.36
CA GLY A 318 0.01 5.08 7.71
C GLY A 318 -0.67 6.28 8.38
N PRO A 319 -1.64 6.95 7.71
CA PRO A 319 -2.38 8.08 8.26
C PRO A 319 -3.13 7.77 9.57
N PHE A 320 -3.28 6.48 9.91
CA PHE A 320 -3.90 5.98 11.14
C PHE A 320 -2.91 5.61 12.25
N ALA A 321 -1.60 5.82 12.06
CA ALA A 321 -0.61 5.53 13.09
C ALA A 321 -0.78 6.50 14.27
N VAL A 322 -1.43 6.00 15.32
CA VAL A 322 -1.95 6.72 16.49
C VAL A 322 -0.91 7.60 17.20
N GLY A 323 0.39 7.28 17.09
CA GLY A 323 1.47 7.99 17.80
C GLY A 323 2.10 9.18 17.05
N TRP A 324 2.03 9.24 15.72
CA TRP A 324 2.80 10.23 14.94
C TRP A 324 1.98 11.45 14.51
N PHE A 325 0.69 11.27 14.20
CA PHE A 325 -0.13 12.34 13.62
C PHE A 325 -0.59 13.40 14.63
N PRO A 326 -1.06 13.07 15.86
CA PRO A 326 -1.58 14.10 16.76
C PRO A 326 -0.49 15.03 17.30
N SER A 327 0.61 14.48 17.82
CA SER A 327 1.60 15.28 18.57
C SER A 327 2.41 16.21 17.66
N ILE A 328 2.87 15.73 16.51
CA ILE A 328 3.62 16.57 15.55
C ILE A 328 2.71 17.63 14.93
N ALA A 329 1.45 17.28 14.58
CA ALA A 329 0.50 18.25 14.08
C ALA A 329 0.22 19.34 15.12
N ILE A 330 -0.05 18.97 16.38
CA ILE A 330 -0.28 19.94 17.47
C ILE A 330 0.92 20.87 17.65
N LEU A 331 2.14 20.33 17.71
CA LEU A 331 3.36 21.12 17.84
C LEU A 331 3.55 22.05 16.63
N TYR A 332 3.24 21.58 15.42
CA TYR A 332 3.31 22.40 14.22
C TYR A 332 2.28 23.53 14.20
N PHE A 333 1.03 23.26 14.59
CA PHE A 333 0.00 24.30 14.74
C PHE A 333 0.37 25.32 15.82
N PHE A 334 0.95 24.88 16.93
CA PHE A 334 1.50 25.78 17.95
C PHE A 334 2.61 26.66 17.39
N LEU A 335 3.53 26.09 16.59
CA LEU A 335 4.59 26.84 15.92
C LEU A 335 4.03 27.87 14.92
N LEU A 336 3.01 27.53 14.14
CA LEU A 336 2.34 28.47 13.22
C LEU A 336 1.65 29.61 13.98
N TRP A 337 0.97 29.29 15.08
CA TRP A 337 0.35 30.28 15.95
C TRP A 337 1.37 31.24 16.57
N LEU A 338 2.46 30.70 17.12
CA LEU A 338 3.56 31.49 17.68
C LEU A 338 4.21 32.38 16.61
N SER A 339 4.44 31.83 15.41
CA SER A 339 4.99 32.57 14.28
C SER A 339 4.09 33.72 13.84
N ALA A 340 2.76 33.53 13.89
CA ALA A 340 1.80 34.59 13.60
C ALA A 340 1.86 35.72 14.64
N ILE A 341 1.99 35.40 15.93
CA ILE A 341 2.15 36.39 17.00
C ILE A 341 3.44 37.18 16.82
N VAL A 342 4.56 36.49 16.62
CA VAL A 342 5.89 37.11 16.44
C VAL A 342 5.88 38.00 15.20
N THR A 343 5.36 37.51 14.08
CA THR A 343 5.22 38.28 12.84
C THR A 343 4.40 39.55 13.05
N ARG A 344 3.25 39.43 13.74
CA ARG A 344 2.42 40.60 14.07
C ARG A 344 3.18 41.60 14.93
N ALA A 345 3.88 41.14 15.96
CA ALA A 345 4.67 42.00 16.85
C ALA A 345 5.78 42.75 16.09
N ILE A 346 6.47 42.06 15.18
CA ILE A 346 7.49 42.66 14.30
C ILE A 346 6.85 43.71 13.38
N LEU A 347 5.74 43.39 12.72
CA LEU A 347 5.07 44.31 11.79
C LEU A 347 4.50 45.56 12.49
N LEU A 348 3.96 45.41 13.71
CA LEU A 348 3.52 46.55 14.53
C LEU A 348 4.67 47.50 14.88
N ARG A 349 5.87 46.95 15.12
CA ARG A 349 7.07 47.74 15.46
C ARG A 349 7.72 48.39 14.23
N THR A 350 7.74 47.69 13.10
CA THR A 350 8.54 48.07 11.93
C THR A 350 7.77 48.85 10.86
N SER A 351 6.43 48.74 10.80
CA SER A 351 5.64 49.32 9.72
C SER A 351 4.51 50.22 10.21
N LYS A 352 4.68 51.54 10.02
CA LYS A 352 3.61 52.53 10.26
C LYS A 352 2.37 52.29 9.40
N ALA A 353 2.54 51.75 8.19
CA ALA A 353 1.44 51.40 7.31
C ALA A 353 0.61 50.26 7.89
N PHE A 354 1.25 49.23 8.45
CA PHE A 354 0.58 48.08 9.07
C PHE A 354 -0.31 48.48 10.24
N VAL A 355 0.15 49.39 11.10
CA VAL A 355 -0.63 49.91 12.25
C VAL A 355 -1.94 50.56 11.83
N ARG A 356 -1.97 51.18 10.64
CA ARG A 356 -3.17 51.86 10.10
C ARG A 356 -4.15 50.91 9.40
N LEU A 357 -3.74 49.67 9.13
CA LEU A 357 -4.62 48.68 8.52
C LEU A 357 -5.68 48.21 9.51
N SER A 358 -6.88 47.87 9.01
CA SER A 358 -7.90 47.23 9.84
C SER A 358 -7.40 45.89 10.37
N TRP A 359 -7.97 45.41 11.48
CA TRP A 359 -7.56 44.15 12.10
C TRP A 359 -7.59 42.96 11.13
N SER A 360 -8.64 42.88 10.30
CA SER A 360 -8.76 41.88 9.23
C SER A 360 -7.60 41.94 8.22
N GLN A 361 -7.21 43.15 7.82
CA GLN A 361 -6.11 43.38 6.89
C GLN A 361 -4.75 43.13 7.53
N GLN A 362 -4.59 43.41 8.82
CA GLN A 362 -3.38 43.06 9.58
C GLN A 362 -3.17 41.54 9.61
N ARG A 363 -4.21 40.76 9.95
CA ARG A 363 -4.16 39.28 9.92
C ARG A 363 -3.83 38.76 8.52
N THR A 364 -4.40 39.37 7.49
CA THR A 364 -4.07 39.01 6.09
C THR A 364 -2.58 39.24 5.77
N CYS A 365 -1.99 40.35 6.22
CA CYS A 365 -0.57 40.62 6.00
C CYS A 365 0.33 39.66 6.79
N VAL A 366 -0.05 39.30 8.02
CA VAL A 366 0.63 38.25 8.80
C VAL A 366 0.64 36.94 8.03
N VAL A 367 -0.51 36.52 7.50
CA VAL A 367 -0.59 35.32 6.68
C VAL A 367 0.29 35.42 5.43
N TYR A 368 0.37 36.55 4.73
CA TYR A 368 1.28 36.66 3.59
C TYR A 368 2.75 36.42 3.96
N VAL A 369 3.19 36.89 5.13
CA VAL A 369 4.56 36.62 5.63
C VAL A 369 4.71 35.12 5.94
N LEU A 370 3.80 34.53 6.70
CA LEU A 370 3.86 33.10 7.04
C LEU A 370 3.82 32.23 5.78
N SER A 371 2.90 32.51 4.85
CA SER A 371 2.81 31.80 3.58
C SER A 371 4.11 31.92 2.80
N THR A 372 4.73 33.10 2.73
CA THR A 372 6.04 33.25 2.08
C THR A 372 7.10 32.35 2.73
N VAL A 373 7.23 32.38 4.06
CA VAL A 373 8.25 31.62 4.80
C VAL A 373 8.02 30.11 4.68
N TYR A 374 6.83 29.62 5.04
CA TYR A 374 6.57 28.18 5.10
C TYR A 374 6.45 27.54 3.72
N THR A 375 5.92 28.24 2.71
CA THR A 375 5.99 27.71 1.34
C THR A 375 7.41 27.75 0.77
N SER A 376 8.30 28.65 1.22
CA SER A 376 9.73 28.60 0.87
C SER A 376 10.44 27.40 1.51
N VAL A 377 10.13 27.09 2.78
CA VAL A 377 10.64 25.90 3.45
C VAL A 377 10.17 24.64 2.73
N ALA A 378 8.88 24.56 2.40
CA ALA A 378 8.33 23.44 1.64
C ALA A 378 8.97 23.31 0.25
N LEU A 379 9.19 24.43 -0.47
CA LEU A 379 9.90 24.42 -1.74
C LEU A 379 11.35 23.95 -1.60
N GLY A 380 12.06 24.35 -0.55
CA GLY A 380 13.42 23.89 -0.28
C GLY A 380 13.50 22.38 -0.05
N LEU A 381 12.56 21.82 0.72
CA LEU A 381 12.43 20.38 0.92
C LEU A 381 12.12 19.64 -0.39
N GLN A 382 11.22 20.20 -1.20
CA GLN A 382 10.84 19.66 -2.49
C GLN A 382 12.04 19.66 -3.46
N LEU A 383 12.77 20.77 -3.57
CA LEU A 383 13.98 20.85 -4.39
C LEU A 383 15.08 19.88 -3.95
N ALA A 384 15.23 19.63 -2.65
CA ALA A 384 16.14 18.61 -2.13
C ALA A 384 15.69 17.18 -2.53
N ALA A 385 14.38 16.96 -2.68
CA ALA A 385 13.80 15.69 -3.13
C ALA A 385 13.63 15.57 -4.65
N PHE A 386 13.96 16.62 -5.42
CA PHE A 386 13.73 16.70 -6.86
C PHE A 386 14.28 15.55 -7.71
N PRO A 387 15.39 14.85 -7.34
CA PRO A 387 15.80 13.62 -8.05
C PRO A 387 14.68 12.56 -8.16
N THR A 388 13.71 12.57 -7.23
CA THR A 388 12.52 11.70 -7.25
C THR A 388 11.63 11.93 -8.47
N ALA A 389 11.66 13.14 -9.05
CA ALA A 389 10.95 13.45 -10.28
C ALA A 389 11.54 12.71 -11.51
N TRP A 390 12.78 12.21 -11.40
CA TRP A 390 13.46 11.33 -12.36
C TRP A 390 13.60 9.88 -11.84
N TYR A 391 12.67 9.43 -10.99
CA TYR A 391 12.64 8.04 -10.49
C TYR A 391 13.89 7.62 -9.69
N SER A 392 14.64 8.58 -9.16
CA SER A 392 15.75 8.35 -8.24
C SER A 392 15.26 8.48 -6.80
N TYR A 393 14.97 7.35 -6.16
CA TYR A 393 14.35 7.29 -4.84
C TYR A 393 15.39 7.13 -3.73
N SER A 394 15.20 7.86 -2.64
CA SER A 394 15.92 7.65 -1.37
C SER A 394 14.97 7.85 -0.20
N VAL A 395 15.21 7.20 0.94
CA VAL A 395 14.42 7.41 2.16
C VAL A 395 14.36 8.90 2.55
N SER A 396 15.48 9.61 2.39
CA SER A 396 15.58 11.04 2.72
C SER A 396 14.74 11.91 1.78
N SER A 397 14.75 11.62 0.48
CA SER A 397 13.94 12.35 -0.51
C SER A 397 12.45 12.17 -0.23
N VAL A 398 11.99 10.94 0.04
CA VAL A 398 10.60 10.66 0.40
C VAL A 398 10.22 11.35 1.72
N GLY A 399 11.11 11.36 2.70
CA GLY A 399 10.93 12.10 3.94
C GLY A 399 10.73 13.60 3.72
N CYS A 400 11.52 14.20 2.83
CA CYS A 400 11.39 15.62 2.46
C CYS A 400 10.05 15.93 1.78
N ILE A 401 9.58 15.07 0.87
CA ILE A 401 8.27 15.20 0.20
C ILE A 401 7.13 15.15 1.22
N ARG A 402 7.17 14.16 2.12
CA ARG A 402 6.15 14.01 3.19
C ARG A 402 6.13 15.24 4.09
N LEU A 403 7.30 15.71 4.53
CA LEU A 403 7.40 16.90 5.37
C LEU A 403 6.90 18.17 4.65
N ALA A 404 7.22 18.34 3.37
CA ALA A 404 6.71 19.44 2.56
C ALA A 404 5.18 19.42 2.48
N GLY A 405 4.58 18.24 2.26
CA GLY A 405 3.13 18.05 2.26
C GLY A 405 2.47 18.41 3.60
N VAL A 406 3.09 18.03 4.73
CA VAL A 406 2.62 18.41 6.08
C VAL A 406 2.71 19.91 6.31
N VAL A 407 3.83 20.54 5.92
CA VAL A 407 4.04 21.98 6.05
C VAL A 407 2.96 22.75 5.28
N ILE A 408 2.70 22.40 4.03
CA ILE A 408 1.67 23.03 3.20
C ILE A 408 0.26 22.81 3.77
N THR A 409 -0.07 21.56 4.12
CA THR A 409 -1.41 21.21 4.63
C THR A 409 -1.72 21.96 5.93
N GLY A 410 -0.80 21.94 6.89
CA GLY A 410 -0.99 22.66 8.15
C GLY A 410 -1.04 24.18 7.97
N LEU A 411 -0.22 24.75 7.06
CA LEU A 411 -0.28 26.17 6.72
C LEU A 411 -1.64 26.55 6.13
N TYR A 412 -2.19 25.76 5.20
CA TYR A 412 -3.47 26.06 4.54
C TYR A 412 -4.65 25.95 5.53
N ILE A 413 -4.64 24.93 6.40
CA ILE A 413 -5.64 24.81 7.46
C ILE A 413 -5.53 26.00 8.43
N PHE A 414 -4.31 26.34 8.85
CA PHE A 414 -4.08 27.49 9.71
C PHE A 414 -4.55 28.80 9.06
N GLU A 415 -4.31 29.00 7.77
CA GLU A 415 -4.78 30.18 7.04
C GLU A 415 -6.32 30.27 7.01
N MET A 416 -7.01 29.15 6.80
CA MET A 416 -8.48 29.11 6.83
C MET A 416 -9.05 29.45 8.21
N ILE A 417 -8.39 29.03 9.29
CA ILE A 417 -8.78 29.35 10.68
C ILE A 417 -8.38 30.78 11.06
N HIS A 418 -7.19 31.22 10.62
CA HIS A 418 -6.62 32.49 11.02
C HIS A 418 -7.17 33.67 10.22
N ARG A 419 -7.72 33.49 9.02
CA ARG A 419 -8.36 34.59 8.30
C ARG A 419 -9.82 34.74 8.72
N GLU A 420 -10.28 35.99 8.81
CA GLU A 420 -11.67 36.30 9.09
C GLU A 420 -12.57 36.02 7.87
N ALA A 421 -12.06 36.28 6.67
CA ALA A 421 -12.74 35.98 5.42
C ALA A 421 -11.74 35.51 4.35
N ILE A 422 -12.09 34.43 3.67
CA ILE A 422 -11.34 33.88 2.55
C ILE A 422 -12.19 33.99 1.28
N ARG A 423 -11.57 34.39 0.17
CA ARG A 423 -12.28 34.44 -1.12
C ARG A 423 -12.47 33.01 -1.64
N LEU A 424 -13.63 32.76 -2.25
CA LEU A 424 -14.00 31.42 -2.73
C LEU A 424 -12.92 30.75 -3.60
N PRO A 425 -12.28 31.41 -4.58
CA PRO A 425 -11.23 30.76 -5.37
C PRO A 425 -10.02 30.30 -4.55
N LEU A 426 -9.63 31.06 -3.53
CA LEU A 426 -8.53 30.70 -2.64
C LEU A 426 -8.93 29.56 -1.70
N LEU A 427 -10.19 29.55 -1.21
CA LEU A 427 -10.71 28.45 -0.41
C LEU A 427 -10.76 27.14 -1.21
N ILE A 428 -11.24 27.19 -2.46
CA ILE A 428 -11.26 26.04 -3.37
C ILE A 428 -9.84 25.52 -3.60
N HIS A 429 -8.88 26.41 -3.87
CA HIS A 429 -7.47 26.04 -4.02
C HIS A 429 -6.95 25.30 -2.78
N HIS A 430 -7.20 25.82 -1.59
CA HIS A 430 -6.74 25.21 -0.33
C HIS A 430 -7.34 23.83 -0.11
N LEU A 431 -8.67 23.72 -0.24
CA LEU A 431 -9.37 22.45 -0.03
C LEU A 431 -8.94 21.37 -1.02
N LEU A 432 -8.84 21.72 -2.31
CA LEU A 432 -8.42 20.77 -3.34
C LEU A 432 -6.96 20.36 -3.19
N THR A 433 -6.08 21.28 -2.81
CA THR A 433 -4.66 20.95 -2.57
C THR A 433 -4.50 20.03 -1.37
N ILE A 434 -5.17 20.32 -0.24
CA ILE A 434 -5.15 19.45 0.94
C ILE A 434 -5.70 18.06 0.58
N PHE A 435 -6.84 18.03 -0.10
CA PHE A 435 -7.44 16.77 -0.53
C PHE A 435 -6.51 15.97 -1.44
N ALA A 436 -5.86 16.61 -2.42
CA ALA A 436 -4.89 15.97 -3.32
C ALA A 436 -3.69 15.39 -2.56
N ILE A 437 -3.10 16.14 -1.63
CA ILE A 437 -1.97 15.65 -0.81
C ILE A 437 -2.39 14.42 0.01
N VAL A 438 -3.51 14.51 0.72
CA VAL A 438 -4.02 13.40 1.55
C VAL A 438 -4.33 12.18 0.67
N TRP A 439 -4.97 12.40 -0.48
CA TRP A 439 -5.36 11.33 -1.39
C TRP A 439 -4.14 10.63 -2.02
N VAL A 440 -3.12 11.37 -2.44
CA VAL A 440 -1.87 10.78 -2.98
C VAL A 440 -1.17 9.93 -1.92
N VAL A 441 -1.11 10.39 -0.66
CA VAL A 441 -0.53 9.60 0.45
C VAL A 441 -1.34 8.32 0.68
N PHE A 442 -2.67 8.41 0.66
CA PHE A 442 -3.55 7.25 0.78
C PHE A 442 -3.34 6.26 -0.39
N CYS A 443 -3.31 6.74 -1.63
CA CYS A 443 -3.04 5.89 -2.79
C CYS A 443 -1.64 5.25 -2.71
N LEU A 444 -0.63 5.97 -2.25
CA LEU A 444 0.71 5.40 -2.05
C LEU A 444 0.70 4.29 -1.00
N ASP A 445 -0.06 4.45 0.08
CA ASP A 445 -0.21 3.45 1.14
C ASP A 445 -0.91 2.17 0.64
N GLN A 446 -1.94 2.32 -0.18
CA GLN A 446 -2.72 1.19 -0.71
C GLN A 446 -2.03 0.49 -1.89
N VAL A 447 -1.57 1.27 -2.87
CA VAL A 447 -1.07 0.73 -4.14
C VAL A 447 0.44 0.43 -4.07
N GLN A 448 1.19 1.14 -3.19
CA GLN A 448 2.64 1.01 -3.04
C GLN A 448 3.43 1.24 -4.34
N HIS A 449 2.84 1.94 -5.31
CA HIS A 449 3.50 2.18 -6.59
C HIS A 449 4.49 3.37 -6.52
N PRO A 450 5.77 3.22 -6.90
CA PRO A 450 6.79 4.27 -6.76
C PRO A 450 6.45 5.56 -7.52
N SER A 451 5.76 5.45 -8.67
CA SER A 451 5.37 6.62 -9.46
C SER A 451 4.42 7.57 -8.72
N LEU A 452 3.69 7.10 -7.69
CA LEU A 452 2.86 7.96 -6.85
C LEU A 452 3.71 8.90 -5.98
N ILE A 453 4.93 8.50 -5.61
CA ILE A 453 5.90 9.38 -4.94
C ILE A 453 6.35 10.50 -5.90
N THR A 454 6.65 10.15 -7.15
CA THR A 454 6.98 11.12 -8.21
C THR A 454 5.80 12.07 -8.46
N THR A 455 4.57 11.55 -8.48
CA THR A 455 3.37 12.38 -8.56
C THR A 455 3.25 13.32 -7.36
N ALA A 456 3.47 12.86 -6.13
CA ALA A 456 3.44 13.70 -4.94
C ALA A 456 4.44 14.87 -5.07
N GLU A 457 5.68 14.56 -5.47
CA GLU A 457 6.75 15.54 -5.69
C GLU A 457 6.35 16.60 -6.73
N VAL A 458 5.86 16.19 -7.91
CA VAL A 458 5.49 17.13 -8.96
C VAL A 458 4.24 17.94 -8.59
N TRP A 459 3.27 17.31 -7.90
CA TRP A 459 2.01 17.96 -7.53
C TRP A 459 2.23 19.08 -6.51
N LEU A 460 3.16 18.91 -5.57
CA LEU A 460 3.45 19.94 -4.56
C LEU A 460 3.85 21.30 -5.16
N PHE A 461 4.37 21.35 -6.39
CA PHE A 461 4.64 22.62 -7.09
C PHE A 461 3.38 23.48 -7.31
N GLN A 462 2.18 22.90 -7.29
CA GLN A 462 0.93 23.65 -7.32
C GLN A 462 0.75 24.55 -6.08
N ALA A 463 1.40 24.23 -4.97
CA ALA A 463 1.30 24.93 -3.70
C ALA A 463 2.55 25.76 -3.35
N THR A 464 3.72 25.42 -3.88
CA THR A 464 5.03 25.93 -3.45
C THR A 464 5.65 26.97 -4.39
N LEU A 465 4.91 27.58 -5.32
CA LEU A 465 5.47 28.52 -6.31
C LEU A 465 4.95 29.98 -6.19
N GLU A 466 4.24 30.33 -5.12
CA GLU A 466 3.57 31.63 -4.96
C GLU A 466 4.33 32.66 -4.09
N GLN A 467 5.54 32.37 -3.64
CA GLN A 467 6.29 33.20 -2.69
C GLN A 467 6.40 34.66 -3.16
N VAL A 468 6.75 34.87 -4.44
CA VAL A 468 6.90 36.20 -5.04
C VAL A 468 5.57 36.94 -5.07
N VAL A 469 4.47 36.23 -5.28
CA VAL A 469 3.11 36.80 -5.29
C VAL A 469 2.70 37.25 -3.88
N PHE A 470 2.97 36.44 -2.85
CA PHE A 470 2.71 36.81 -1.46
C PHE A 470 3.50 38.05 -1.03
N LEU A 471 4.79 38.12 -1.40
CA LEU A 471 5.61 39.31 -1.19
C LEU A 471 5.05 40.53 -1.94
N GLY A 472 4.57 40.35 -3.17
CA GLY A 472 3.89 41.38 -3.95
C GLY A 472 2.64 41.91 -3.24
N LEU A 473 1.77 41.03 -2.75
CA LEU A 473 0.54 41.39 -2.04
C LEU A 473 0.82 42.07 -0.69
N LEU A 474 1.84 41.61 0.04
CA LEU A 474 2.33 42.25 1.25
C LEU A 474 2.85 43.66 0.96
N SER A 475 3.70 43.79 -0.05
CA SER A 475 4.29 45.07 -0.46
C SER A 475 3.23 46.09 -0.86
N TYR A 476 2.17 45.64 -1.55
CA TYR A 476 1.03 46.46 -1.93
C TYR A 476 0.30 47.01 -0.71
N ARG A 477 0.04 46.17 0.31
CA ARG A 477 -0.68 46.60 1.53
C ARG A 477 0.16 47.49 2.44
N LEU A 478 1.47 47.26 2.49
CA LEU A 478 2.39 48.06 3.31
C LEU A 478 2.88 49.34 2.62
N GLY A 479 2.48 49.59 1.37
CA GLY A 479 2.86 50.80 0.64
C GLY A 479 4.35 50.85 0.27
N TRP A 480 4.95 49.70 -0.02
CA TRP A 480 6.34 49.61 -0.48
C TRP A 480 6.54 50.24 -1.88
N PRO A 481 7.80 50.40 -2.34
CA PRO A 481 8.06 51.06 -3.62
C PRO A 481 7.29 50.43 -4.79
N THR A 482 6.55 51.27 -5.52
CA THR A 482 5.70 50.87 -6.66
C THR A 482 6.39 49.97 -7.70
N ARG A 483 7.69 50.19 -7.96
CA ARG A 483 8.49 49.35 -8.87
C ARG A 483 8.62 47.92 -8.36
N PHE A 484 8.88 47.74 -7.06
CA PHE A 484 8.98 46.43 -6.42
C PHE A 484 7.62 45.73 -6.44
N THR A 485 6.57 46.39 -5.96
CA THR A 485 5.21 45.85 -5.93
C THR A 485 4.72 45.41 -7.31
N LYS A 486 4.95 46.23 -8.34
CA LYS A 486 4.56 45.90 -9.74
C LYS A 486 5.31 44.66 -10.26
N SER A 487 6.61 44.57 -9.99
CA SER A 487 7.45 43.47 -10.48
C SER A 487 7.09 42.14 -9.81
N CYS A 488 6.78 42.16 -8.51
CA CYS A 488 6.35 40.98 -7.78
C CYS A 488 4.94 40.52 -8.17
N LEU A 489 3.99 41.44 -8.36
CA LEU A 489 2.59 41.09 -8.65
C LEU A 489 2.31 40.73 -10.11
N GLY A 490 2.91 41.43 -11.07
CA GLY A 490 2.66 41.16 -12.50
C GLY A 490 3.50 39.99 -13.00
N PRO A 491 4.79 40.21 -13.32
CA PRO A 491 5.70 39.16 -13.76
C PRO A 491 5.75 37.95 -12.81
N GLY A 492 5.82 38.18 -11.50
CA GLY A 492 5.87 37.09 -10.51
C GLY A 492 4.64 36.18 -10.55
N ALA A 493 3.44 36.73 -10.73
CA ALA A 493 2.22 35.92 -10.85
C ALA A 493 2.16 35.14 -12.17
N MET A 494 2.63 35.72 -13.28
CA MET A 494 2.70 35.04 -14.57
C MET A 494 3.71 33.89 -14.56
N VAL A 495 4.91 34.11 -14.00
CA VAL A 495 5.93 33.06 -13.87
C VAL A 495 5.41 31.91 -13.00
N SER A 496 4.83 32.22 -11.83
CA SER A 496 4.20 31.21 -10.97
C SER A 496 3.14 30.41 -11.74
N PHE A 497 2.26 31.08 -12.48
CA PHE A 497 1.21 30.42 -13.26
C PHE A 497 1.79 29.49 -14.34
N VAL A 498 2.78 29.94 -15.11
CA VAL A 498 3.42 29.13 -16.17
C VAL A 498 4.09 27.90 -15.60
N LEU A 499 4.84 28.04 -14.50
CA LEU A 499 5.49 26.90 -13.85
C LEU A 499 4.47 25.88 -13.32
N LYS A 500 3.34 26.36 -12.78
CA LYS A 500 2.24 25.48 -12.35
C LYS A 500 1.55 24.78 -13.52
N VAL A 501 1.37 25.44 -14.66
CA VAL A 501 0.89 24.77 -15.87
C VAL A 501 1.86 23.68 -16.31
N GLY A 502 3.17 23.96 -16.29
CA GLY A 502 4.21 22.96 -16.57
C GLY A 502 4.14 21.74 -15.64
N ALA A 503 4.03 21.97 -14.33
CA ALA A 503 3.85 20.89 -13.35
C ALA A 503 2.56 20.09 -13.58
N ALA A 504 1.44 20.75 -13.94
CA ALA A 504 0.18 20.06 -14.25
C ALA A 504 0.28 19.19 -15.51
N ILE A 505 0.96 19.66 -16.55
CA ILE A 505 1.23 18.86 -17.76
C ILE A 505 2.07 17.65 -17.39
N TRP A 506 3.11 17.83 -16.57
CA TRP A 506 3.97 16.74 -16.14
C TRP A 506 3.20 15.68 -15.33
N LEU A 507 2.29 16.09 -14.44
CA LEU A 507 1.38 15.15 -13.75
C LEU A 507 0.58 14.29 -14.73
N LEU A 508 0.02 14.90 -15.79
CA LEU A 508 -0.74 14.16 -16.80
C LEU A 508 0.13 13.18 -17.59
N VAL A 509 1.40 13.52 -17.84
CA VAL A 509 2.37 12.63 -18.49
C VAL A 509 2.69 11.44 -17.60
N ILE A 510 3.00 11.65 -16.31
CA ILE A 510 3.25 10.56 -15.35
C ILE A 510 2.02 9.66 -15.26
N TRP A 511 0.82 10.25 -15.16
CA TRP A 511 -0.41 9.50 -15.10
C TRP A 511 -0.60 8.63 -16.36
N GLY A 512 -0.48 9.23 -17.54
CA GLY A 512 -0.74 8.55 -18.82
C GLY A 512 0.26 7.45 -19.15
N THR A 513 1.51 7.58 -18.72
CA THR A 513 2.60 6.65 -19.05
C THR A 513 2.83 5.59 -17.98
N LYS A 514 2.61 5.91 -16.70
CA LYS A 514 3.03 5.07 -15.57
C LYS A 514 1.94 4.76 -14.55
N GLN A 515 0.71 5.29 -14.67
CA GLN A 515 -0.35 5.05 -13.67
C GLN A 515 -1.68 4.58 -14.27
N ARG A 516 -1.94 4.91 -15.55
CA ARG A 516 -3.16 4.51 -16.25
C ARG A 516 -3.31 2.99 -16.42
N THR A 517 -2.21 2.25 -16.35
CA THR A 517 -2.18 0.79 -16.55
C THR A 517 -2.78 0.03 -15.36
N TYR A 518 -2.86 0.64 -14.18
CA TYR A 518 -3.40 0.00 -12.98
C TYR A 518 -4.94 0.10 -12.97
N ARG A 519 -5.60 -1.04 -12.73
CA ARG A 519 -7.06 -1.19 -12.78
C ARG A 519 -7.69 -1.49 -11.42
N GLU A 520 -7.02 -1.14 -10.32
CA GLU A 520 -7.68 -1.24 -9.01
C GLU A 520 -8.72 -0.12 -8.85
N PRO A 521 -9.79 -0.31 -8.05
CA PRO A 521 -10.77 0.74 -7.79
C PRO A 521 -10.14 2.05 -7.27
N THR A 522 -9.06 1.92 -6.50
CA THR A 522 -8.22 3.03 -5.99
C THR A 522 -7.56 3.82 -7.12
N ASP A 523 -7.08 3.17 -8.18
CA ASP A 523 -6.45 3.80 -9.34
C ASP A 523 -7.47 4.53 -10.22
N ILE A 524 -8.66 3.94 -10.36
CA ILE A 524 -9.77 4.57 -11.07
C ILE A 524 -10.19 5.84 -10.32
N ALA A 525 -10.37 5.73 -8.99
CA ALA A 525 -10.69 6.88 -8.15
C ALA A 525 -9.58 7.96 -8.21
N PHE A 526 -8.31 7.55 -8.17
CA PHE A 526 -7.17 8.44 -8.34
C PHE A 526 -7.21 9.19 -9.68
N SER A 527 -7.48 8.47 -10.76
CA SER A 527 -7.61 9.06 -12.10
C SER A 527 -8.73 10.10 -12.16
N VAL A 528 -9.92 9.77 -11.64
CA VAL A 528 -11.06 10.69 -11.59
C VAL A 528 -10.71 11.95 -10.78
N ILE A 529 -10.09 11.78 -9.61
CA ILE A 529 -9.67 12.89 -8.76
C ILE A 529 -8.64 13.76 -9.45
N LEU A 530 -7.63 13.17 -10.10
CA LEU A 530 -6.60 13.90 -10.82
C LEU A 530 -7.19 14.75 -11.95
N TRP A 531 -8.09 14.16 -12.75
CA TRP A 531 -8.78 14.86 -13.85
C TRP A 531 -9.75 15.94 -13.39
N PHE A 532 -10.29 15.85 -12.18
CA PHE A 532 -11.13 16.90 -11.59
C PHE A 532 -10.32 18.02 -10.93
N THR A 533 -9.33 17.64 -10.12
CA THR A 533 -8.55 18.58 -9.30
C THR A 533 -7.62 19.47 -10.12
N ILE A 534 -6.95 18.94 -11.16
CA ILE A 534 -6.03 19.72 -11.98
C ILE A 534 -6.73 20.92 -12.66
N PRO A 535 -7.86 20.75 -13.40
CA PRO A 535 -8.55 21.88 -14.01
C PRO A 535 -9.06 22.90 -13.00
N CYS A 536 -9.59 22.45 -11.86
CA CYS A 536 -10.10 23.34 -10.82
C CYS A 536 -8.97 24.17 -10.18
N LEU A 537 -7.83 23.53 -9.87
CA LEU A 537 -6.64 24.23 -9.37
C LEU A 537 -6.12 25.23 -10.41
N LEU A 538 -5.98 24.83 -11.68
CA LEU A 538 -5.52 25.73 -12.75
C LEU A 538 -6.46 26.92 -12.96
N ALA A 539 -7.79 26.73 -12.87
CA ALA A 539 -8.76 27.81 -12.96
C ALA A 539 -8.62 28.80 -11.79
N ALA A 540 -8.48 28.31 -10.56
CA ALA A 540 -8.24 29.14 -9.38
C ALA A 540 -6.92 29.94 -9.51
N GLN A 541 -5.89 29.30 -10.06
CA GLN A 541 -4.57 29.90 -10.29
C GLN A 541 -4.60 30.96 -11.41
N ALA A 542 -5.28 30.69 -12.52
CA ALA A 542 -5.47 31.66 -13.60
C ALA A 542 -6.21 32.90 -13.11
N TRP A 543 -7.27 32.70 -12.31
CA TRP A 543 -7.99 33.79 -11.65
C TRP A 543 -7.08 34.59 -10.71
N GLY A 544 -6.33 33.92 -9.84
CA GLY A 544 -5.40 34.55 -8.91
C GLY A 544 -4.34 35.40 -9.63
N ALA A 545 -3.78 34.85 -10.70
CA ALA A 545 -2.76 35.53 -11.51
C ALA A 545 -3.34 36.74 -12.25
N TRP A 546 -4.55 36.63 -12.81
CA TRP A 546 -5.27 37.74 -13.42
C TRP A 546 -5.53 38.87 -12.42
N VAL A 547 -6.01 38.56 -11.21
CA VAL A 547 -6.23 39.56 -10.15
C VAL A 547 -4.91 40.26 -9.77
N CYS A 548 -3.81 39.53 -9.64
CA CYS A 548 -2.51 40.12 -9.31
C CYS A 548 -2.01 41.07 -10.41
N CYS A 549 -2.18 40.70 -11.68
CA CYS A 549 -1.89 41.58 -12.82
C CYS A 549 -2.75 42.85 -12.83
N GLN A 550 -4.05 42.73 -12.54
CA GLN A 550 -4.94 43.89 -12.42
C GLN A 550 -4.49 44.85 -11.31
N ILE A 551 -4.08 44.31 -10.14
CA ILE A 551 -3.52 45.12 -9.06
C ILE A 551 -2.24 45.82 -9.53
N ALA A 552 -1.33 45.10 -10.19
CA ALA A 552 -0.08 45.66 -10.71
C ALA A 552 -0.32 46.82 -11.70
N TRP A 553 -1.30 46.70 -12.60
CA TRP A 553 -1.71 47.76 -13.52
C TRP A 553 -2.33 48.96 -12.82
N SER A 554 -3.17 48.73 -11.79
CA SER A 554 -3.78 49.81 -11.01
C SER A 554 -2.74 50.66 -10.28
N VAL A 555 -1.68 50.03 -9.76
CA VAL A 555 -0.54 50.70 -9.12
C VAL A 555 0.22 51.57 -10.11
N ASP A 556 0.41 51.10 -11.35
CA ASP A 556 1.07 51.85 -12.43
C ASP A 556 0.25 53.08 -12.83
N LYS A 557 -1.08 52.94 -12.97
CA LYS A 557 -1.99 54.03 -13.33
C LYS A 557 -1.99 55.14 -12.29
N LYS A 558 -2.04 54.80 -10.99
CA LYS A 558 -1.98 55.78 -9.89
C LYS A 558 -0.67 56.59 -9.89
N LYS A 559 0.45 55.95 -10.20
CA LYS A 559 1.75 56.62 -10.32
C LYS A 559 1.79 57.62 -11.48
N ARG A 560 1.28 57.23 -12.65
CA ARG A 560 1.21 58.10 -13.84
C ARG A 560 0.27 59.29 -13.62
N GLY A 561 -0.91 59.07 -13.02
CA GLY A 561 -1.88 60.13 -12.70
C GLY A 561 -1.38 61.11 -11.64
N GLY A 562 -0.66 60.64 -10.62
CA GLY A 562 -0.02 61.51 -9.63
C GLY A 562 1.13 62.34 -10.21
N ALA A 563 1.87 61.79 -11.18
CA ALA A 563 2.93 62.52 -11.88
C ALA A 563 2.37 63.59 -12.83
N SER A 564 1.29 63.31 -13.55
CA SER A 564 0.63 64.30 -14.43
C SER A 564 -0.04 65.43 -13.63
N SER A 565 -0.67 65.11 -12.49
CA SER A 565 -1.24 66.12 -11.59
C SER A 565 -0.17 67.02 -10.96
N LYS A 566 0.96 66.45 -10.52
CA LYS A 566 2.10 67.24 -10.03
C LYS A 566 2.76 68.09 -11.12
N ARG A 567 2.83 67.59 -12.37
CA ARG A 567 3.35 68.34 -13.51
C ARG A 567 2.44 69.53 -13.85
N ARG A 568 1.11 69.33 -13.91
CA ARG A 568 0.14 70.42 -14.07
C ARG A 568 0.17 71.43 -12.92
N ALA A 569 0.35 70.99 -11.69
CA ALA A 569 0.47 71.89 -10.53
C ALA A 569 1.78 72.70 -10.54
N ALA A 570 2.86 72.16 -11.14
CA ALA A 570 4.10 72.89 -11.35
C ALA A 570 3.99 73.88 -12.54
N GLU A 571 3.26 73.51 -13.59
CA GLU A 571 2.99 74.32 -14.78
C GLU A 571 2.06 75.52 -14.44
N ASN A 572 1.02 75.32 -13.63
CA ASN A 572 0.20 76.42 -13.11
C ASN A 572 0.96 77.34 -12.12
N ARG A 573 2.02 76.84 -11.46
CA ARG A 573 2.86 77.67 -10.57
C ARG A 573 3.87 78.54 -11.31
N SER A 574 4.20 78.21 -12.57
CA SER A 574 5.04 79.06 -13.41
C SER A 574 4.27 80.23 -14.03
N ASP A 575 2.96 80.09 -14.29
CA ASP A 575 2.13 81.16 -14.84
C ASP A 575 1.74 82.23 -13.80
N ASP A 576 1.67 81.88 -12.50
CA ASP A 576 1.37 82.83 -11.41
C ASP A 576 2.55 83.72 -10.98
N SER A 577 3.68 83.71 -11.70
CA SER A 577 4.84 84.59 -11.39
C SER A 577 4.75 86.00 -12.03
N LEU A 578 3.60 86.37 -12.60
CA LEU A 578 3.34 87.67 -13.22
C LEU A 578 2.01 88.31 -12.79
N GLU A 579 1.55 88.12 -11.55
CA GLU A 579 0.55 89.05 -11.00
C GLU A 579 0.59 89.13 -9.47
N SER A 580 1.07 90.27 -8.98
CA SER A 580 1.01 90.65 -7.57
C SER A 580 -0.37 91.21 -7.23
N GLN A 581 -1.13 90.58 -6.33
CA GLN A 581 -1.94 91.26 -5.30
C GLN A 581 -2.40 90.28 -4.18
N PRO A 582 -2.63 90.77 -2.94
CA PRO A 582 -2.85 89.92 -1.77
C PRO A 582 -4.32 89.91 -1.34
N HIS A 583 -4.93 88.73 -1.12
CA HIS A 583 -6.12 88.63 -0.26
C HIS A 583 -6.27 87.27 0.44
N THR A 584 -6.21 87.37 1.78
CA THR A 584 -7.01 86.71 2.83
C THR A 584 -7.38 85.22 2.74
N ALA A 585 -6.98 84.54 3.82
CA ALA A 585 -7.21 83.15 4.17
C ALA A 585 -8.68 82.78 4.42
N SER A 586 -9.06 81.57 4.00
CA SER A 586 -10.13 80.75 4.58
C SER A 586 -9.83 79.29 4.25
N GLY A 587 -9.52 78.52 5.29
CA GLY A 587 -9.12 77.12 5.17
C GLY A 587 -10.32 76.18 5.20
N THR A 588 -10.42 75.31 4.20
CA THR A 588 -11.29 74.13 4.24
C THR A 588 -10.46 72.89 3.93
N ARG A 589 -10.46 71.99 4.90
CA ARG A 589 -9.65 70.77 4.97
C ARG A 589 -10.35 69.67 4.14
N GLU A 590 -9.89 69.43 2.92
CA GLU A 590 -10.43 68.41 2.03
C GLU A 590 -9.99 67.00 2.50
N GLN A 591 -10.96 66.20 2.99
CA GLN A 591 -10.77 64.78 3.25
C GLN A 591 -10.74 64.02 1.91
N VAL A 592 -9.55 63.56 1.51
CA VAL A 592 -9.38 62.67 0.36
C VAL A 592 -9.92 61.28 0.73
N ALA A 593 -11.13 60.99 0.25
CA ALA A 593 -11.73 59.66 0.30
C ALA A 593 -10.91 58.66 -0.52
N LEU A 594 -10.50 57.56 0.11
CA LEU A 594 -9.92 56.41 -0.58
C LEU A 594 -11.01 55.73 -1.43
N ALA A 595 -10.98 55.98 -2.74
CA ALA A 595 -11.87 55.35 -3.70
C ALA A 595 -11.77 53.81 -3.63
N GLN A 596 -12.86 53.17 -3.24
CA GLN A 596 -13.12 51.77 -3.52
C GLN A 596 -13.21 51.60 -5.04
N ILE A 597 -12.45 50.65 -5.59
CA ILE A 597 -12.58 50.26 -6.99
C ILE A 597 -13.89 49.47 -7.10
N PRO A 598 -14.86 49.85 -7.94
CA PRO A 598 -16.05 49.05 -8.16
C PRO A 598 -15.63 47.75 -8.86
N MET A 599 -15.90 46.62 -8.19
CA MET A 599 -15.82 45.29 -8.77
C MET A 599 -17.15 44.98 -9.48
N PRO A 600 -17.16 44.09 -10.49
CA PRO A 600 -18.41 43.65 -11.10
C PRO A 600 -19.29 42.99 -10.03
N GLU A 601 -20.53 43.45 -9.90
CA GLU A 601 -21.55 42.85 -9.05
C GLU A 601 -21.79 41.41 -9.51
N GLY A 602 -21.60 40.42 -8.62
CA GLY A 602 -21.89 39.02 -8.96
C GLY A 602 -21.18 37.92 -8.16
N ALA A 603 -20.35 38.22 -7.15
CA ALA A 603 -19.75 37.18 -6.30
C ALA A 603 -20.10 37.41 -4.83
N GLY A 604 -21.14 36.72 -4.37
CA GLY A 604 -21.58 36.74 -2.97
C GLY A 604 -20.44 36.37 -2.01
N SER A 605 -20.23 37.19 -0.99
CA SER A 605 -19.33 36.84 0.11
C SER A 605 -20.02 35.81 1.00
N PHE A 606 -19.47 34.61 1.09
CA PHE A 606 -19.96 33.60 2.02
C PHE A 606 -19.47 33.99 3.43
N ARG A 607 -20.34 34.59 4.26
CA ARG A 607 -20.09 34.78 5.69
C ARG A 607 -20.55 33.53 6.42
N LEU A 608 -19.63 32.82 7.07
CA LEU A 608 -19.97 31.85 8.11
C LEU A 608 -20.43 32.65 9.32
N ASN A 609 -21.73 32.66 9.59
CA ASN A 609 -22.26 33.13 10.88
C ASN A 609 -21.85 32.11 11.93
N VAL A 610 -20.80 32.43 12.69
CA VAL A 610 -20.54 31.76 13.97
C VAL A 610 -21.39 32.49 14.99
N GLU A 611 -22.54 31.92 15.34
CA GLU A 611 -23.33 32.39 16.48
C GLU A 611 -22.46 32.33 17.73
N SER A 612 -22.41 33.46 18.45
CA SER A 612 -21.73 33.61 19.72
C SER A 612 -22.32 32.64 20.74
N PHE A 613 -21.52 31.70 21.21
CA PHE A 613 -21.78 31.01 22.46
C PHE A 613 -21.61 32.02 23.59
N ASP A 614 -22.75 32.40 24.16
CA ASP A 614 -22.86 33.19 25.38
C ASP A 614 -22.40 32.33 26.56
N THR A 615 -21.15 32.50 26.99
CA THR A 615 -20.65 31.89 28.22
C THR A 615 -20.92 32.85 29.38
N GLY A 616 -22.06 32.64 30.04
CA GLY A 616 -22.32 33.22 31.34
C GLY A 616 -21.36 32.65 32.39
N ARG A 617 -20.29 33.38 32.69
CA ARG A 617 -19.77 33.75 34.02
C ARG A 617 -18.44 34.48 33.90
#